data_AF-A0A8T5QJY2-F1
#
_entry.id   AF-A0A8T5QJY2-F1
#
_cell.length_a   1.000
_cell.length_b   1.000
_cell.length_c   1.000
_cell.angle_alpha   90.00
_cell.angle_beta   90.00
_cell.angle_gamma   90.00
#
_symmetry.space_group_name_H-M   'P 1'
#
loop_
_entity.id
_entity.type
_entity.pdbx_description
1 polymer ?
#
loop_
_entity_poly.entity_id
_entity_poly.type
_entity_poly.pdbx_seq_one_letter_code
_entity_poly.pdbx_strand_id
1 'polypeptide(L)'
;MPRLPKNNGLRLFNKCAKQVKKEFEKQGRPEKWNEIQKWTSANVYPKFKGQSVNKVLVKDIVAEIKSVTQGQKPQKKSPCFNPFAVNEADFIFSDWWEIANTVEGLPSNVQIRVNGSDQFGSTRIDQRINISPEVDIMPIVEKIREYADNKSGFYFQGVIKVVPNKKDDGSNCSYFIDFVLTLPDGTMVVVEKEAVTKSVPTEKDTERVQRQKEKERKKRVTKREKMKKAKTQKRPTTTKKDKKKPKSKEPRPDIVRALELLKEDYKDGIFTKEEYKKEREKLIAKFEKGGKLSG
;
A
#
# COMPACT_ATOMS: atom_id res chain seq x y z
N MET A 1 36.87 42.17 7.21
CA MET A 1 35.69 41.56 7.88
C MET A 1 36.10 41.05 9.24
N PRO A 2 35.35 41.32 10.32
CA PRO A 2 35.68 40.76 11.64
C PRO A 2 35.68 39.24 11.58
N ARG A 3 36.76 38.61 12.08
CA ARG A 3 36.88 37.15 12.13
C ARG A 3 35.81 36.60 13.07
N LEU A 4 34.92 35.77 12.53
CA LEU A 4 33.88 35.11 13.33
C LEU A 4 34.51 34.12 14.32
N PRO A 5 33.89 33.91 15.51
CA PRO A 5 34.36 32.93 16.47
C PRO A 5 34.49 31.52 15.87
N LYS A 6 35.42 30.72 16.39
CA LYS A 6 35.53 29.29 16.04
C LYS A 6 34.17 28.61 16.26
N ASN A 7 33.74 27.79 15.30
CA ASN A 7 32.43 27.11 15.29
C ASN A 7 31.18 28.01 15.18
N ASN A 8 31.31 29.30 14.83
CA ASN A 8 30.15 30.18 14.66
C ASN A 8 29.11 29.61 13.69
N GLY A 9 29.55 29.03 12.56
CA GLY A 9 28.66 28.40 11.58
C GLY A 9 27.84 27.24 12.13
N LEU A 10 28.47 26.35 12.92
CA LEU A 10 27.81 25.21 13.56
C LEU A 10 26.84 25.66 14.67
N ARG A 11 27.25 26.64 15.48
CA ARG A 11 26.39 27.21 16.53
C ARG A 11 25.16 27.88 15.93
N LEU A 12 25.33 28.58 14.80
CA LEU A 12 24.23 29.24 14.10
C LEU A 12 23.28 28.21 13.48
N PHE A 13 23.83 27.18 12.83
CA PHE A 13 23.04 26.09 12.28
C PHE A 13 22.19 25.41 13.37
N ASN A 14 22.80 25.07 14.51
CA ASN A 14 22.08 24.46 15.63
C ASN A 14 21.02 25.38 16.23
N LYS A 15 21.26 26.70 16.24
CA LYS A 15 20.26 27.70 16.65
C LYS A 15 19.04 27.67 15.72
N CYS A 16 19.27 27.65 14.40
CA CYS A 16 18.18 27.52 13.42
C CYS A 16 17.44 26.19 13.56
N ALA A 17 18.15 25.06 13.64
CA ALA A 17 17.54 23.73 13.71
C ALA A 17 16.68 23.52 14.96
N LYS A 18 17.12 24.04 16.12
CA LYS A 18 16.32 24.05 17.35
C LYS A 18 15.03 24.85 17.20
N GLN A 19 15.08 25.97 16.47
CA GLN A 19 13.88 26.79 16.24
C GLN A 19 12.92 26.14 15.24
N VAL A 20 13.44 25.49 14.18
CA VAL A 20 12.65 24.69 13.25
C VAL A 20 11.94 23.55 13.98
N LYS A 21 12.65 22.82 14.85
CA LYS A 21 12.04 21.76 15.68
C LYS A 21 10.84 22.28 16.47
N LYS A 22 10.99 23.39 17.19
CA LYS A 22 9.91 23.99 17.98
C LYS A 22 8.71 24.40 17.12
N GLU A 23 8.95 24.96 15.93
CA GLU A 23 7.84 25.35 15.03
C GLU A 23 7.16 24.12 14.39
N PHE A 24 7.91 23.08 14.03
CA PHE A 24 7.34 21.83 13.50
C PHE A 24 6.52 21.09 14.57
N GLU A 25 6.99 21.04 15.81
CA GLU A 25 6.22 20.51 16.95
C GLU A 25 4.91 21.27 17.15
N LYS A 26 4.93 22.62 17.11
CA LYS A 26 3.70 23.44 17.14
C LYS A 26 2.76 23.17 15.97
N GLN A 27 3.30 22.83 14.81
CA GLN A 27 2.54 22.45 13.61
C GLN A 27 2.08 20.97 13.63
N GLY A 28 2.35 20.21 14.70
CA GLY A 28 1.97 18.80 14.81
C GLY A 28 2.82 17.85 13.95
N ARG A 29 4.03 18.27 13.55
CA ARG A 29 5.01 17.49 12.77
C ARG A 29 6.23 17.13 13.62
N PRO A 30 6.16 16.13 14.50
CA PRO A 30 7.33 15.67 15.26
C PRO A 30 8.29 14.88 14.35
N GLU A 31 9.03 15.58 13.49
CA GLU A 31 10.02 14.97 12.60
C GLU A 31 11.28 14.54 13.35
N LYS A 32 12.00 13.55 12.78
CA LYS A 32 13.26 13.09 13.37
C LYS A 32 14.30 14.20 13.28
N TRP A 33 15.20 14.30 14.27
CA TRP A 33 16.22 15.36 14.31
C TRP A 33 17.07 15.47 13.03
N ASN A 34 17.40 14.34 12.41
CA ASN A 34 18.16 14.30 11.16
C ASN A 34 17.38 14.93 9.98
N GLU A 35 16.06 14.78 9.94
CA GLU A 35 15.18 15.38 8.92
C GLU A 35 15.10 16.89 9.12
N ILE A 36 14.91 17.31 10.37
CA ILE A 36 14.93 18.73 10.77
C ILE A 36 16.24 19.39 10.37
N GLN A 37 17.39 18.74 10.61
CA GLN A 37 18.70 19.25 10.24
C GLN A 37 18.86 19.38 8.71
N LYS A 38 18.47 18.36 7.95
CA LYS A 38 18.48 18.40 6.48
C LYS A 38 17.60 19.53 5.96
N TRP A 39 16.36 19.62 6.44
CA TRP A 39 15.42 20.66 6.04
C TRP A 39 15.93 22.07 6.40
N THR A 40 16.47 22.23 7.61
CA THR A 40 17.06 23.50 8.06
C THR A 40 18.22 23.92 7.16
N SER A 41 19.08 22.97 6.79
CA SER A 41 20.24 23.23 5.93
C SER A 41 19.85 23.70 4.52
N ALA A 42 18.72 23.20 4.01
CA ALA A 42 18.24 23.50 2.66
C ALA A 42 17.45 24.81 2.60
N ASN A 43 16.62 25.11 3.61
CA ASN A 43 15.62 26.15 3.50
C ASN A 43 15.86 27.40 4.37
N VAL A 44 16.42 27.25 5.58
CA VAL A 44 16.54 28.35 6.55
C VAL A 44 17.98 28.83 6.72
N TYR A 45 18.91 27.89 6.90
CA TYR A 45 20.32 28.19 7.12
C TYR A 45 21.00 29.01 6.02
N PRO A 46 20.71 28.82 4.71
CA PRO A 46 21.37 29.58 3.65
C PRO A 46 21.23 31.10 3.80
N LYS A 47 20.09 31.58 4.30
CA LYS A 47 19.83 33.02 4.51
C LYS A 47 20.69 33.65 5.60
N PHE A 48 21.02 32.88 6.63
CA PHE A 48 21.80 33.36 7.78
C PHE A 48 23.28 32.99 7.69
N LYS A 49 23.68 32.24 6.67
CA LYS A 49 25.07 31.78 6.49
C LYS A 49 26.02 32.98 6.43
N GLY A 50 27.11 32.91 7.20
CA GLY A 50 28.11 33.98 7.27
C GLY A 50 27.79 35.10 8.27
N GLN A 51 26.63 35.07 8.93
CA GLN A 51 26.30 36.01 10.00
C GLN A 51 26.81 35.52 11.37
N SER A 52 27.01 36.45 12.31
CA SER A 52 27.32 36.11 13.70
C SER A 52 26.08 35.53 14.40
N VAL A 53 26.27 34.47 15.19
CA VAL A 53 25.22 33.84 16.01
C VAL A 53 24.46 34.85 16.87
N ASN A 54 25.15 35.89 17.35
CA ASN A 54 24.57 36.91 18.22
C ASN A 54 23.75 37.95 17.44
N LYS A 55 24.05 38.14 16.14
CA LYS A 55 23.32 39.08 15.27
C LYS A 55 22.01 38.50 14.76
N VAL A 56 21.96 37.18 14.54
CA VAL A 56 20.75 36.51 14.06
C VAL A 56 19.76 36.36 15.21
N LEU A 57 18.65 37.10 15.20
CA LEU A 57 17.64 36.99 16.24
C LEU A 57 16.72 35.78 16.00
N VAL A 58 16.15 35.25 17.08
CA VAL A 58 15.17 34.15 16.98
C VAL A 58 13.94 34.59 16.19
N LYS A 59 13.53 35.86 16.32
CA LYS A 59 12.40 36.44 15.57
C LYS A 59 12.62 36.36 14.06
N ASP A 60 13.84 36.64 13.59
CA ASP A 60 14.19 36.58 12.16
C ASP A 60 14.15 35.14 11.64
N ILE A 61 14.65 34.19 12.44
CA ILE A 61 14.59 32.76 12.12
C ILE A 61 13.13 32.30 12.02
N VAL A 62 12.26 32.71 12.95
CA VAL A 62 10.83 32.36 12.92
C VAL A 62 10.13 33.00 11.73
N ALA A 63 10.45 34.25 11.40
CA ALA A 63 9.92 34.91 10.21
C ALA A 63 10.31 34.17 8.93
N GLU A 64 11.55 33.68 8.85
CA GLU A 64 12.01 32.88 7.71
C GLU A 64 11.37 31.49 7.68
N ILE A 65 11.20 30.84 8.82
CA ILE A 65 10.46 29.57 8.87
C ILE A 65 9.05 29.80 8.35
N LYS A 66 8.38 30.88 8.77
CA LYS A 66 7.04 31.23 8.32
C LYS A 66 6.97 31.58 6.84
N SER A 67 7.96 32.29 6.28
CA SER A 67 7.98 32.62 4.84
C SER A 67 8.18 31.37 3.98
N VAL A 68 9.07 30.47 4.39
CA VAL A 68 9.30 29.19 3.72
C VAL A 68 8.11 28.24 3.88
N THR A 69 7.43 28.27 5.04
CA THR A 69 6.25 27.43 5.31
C THR A 69 4.94 28.07 4.88
N GLN A 70 4.93 29.32 4.37
CA GLN A 70 3.72 30.07 4.01
C GLN A 70 2.92 29.49 2.83
N GLY A 71 3.37 28.40 2.22
CA GLY A 71 2.59 27.57 1.28
C GLY A 71 2.19 26.19 1.82
N GLN A 72 2.74 25.76 2.96
CA GLN A 72 2.39 24.50 3.63
C GLN A 72 1.43 24.82 4.77
N LYS A 73 0.13 24.85 4.48
CA LYS A 73 -0.90 24.88 5.53
C LYS A 73 -0.54 23.80 6.57
N PRO A 74 -0.56 24.10 7.88
CA PRO A 74 -0.42 23.07 8.89
C PRO A 74 -1.45 21.99 8.57
N GLN A 75 -1.02 20.74 8.39
CA GLN A 75 -1.94 19.62 8.26
C GLN A 75 -2.74 19.59 9.56
N LYS A 76 -3.94 20.18 9.55
CA LYS A 76 -4.93 19.96 10.60
C LYS A 76 -5.00 18.45 10.77
N LYS A 77 -4.75 17.95 11.98
CA LYS A 77 -4.96 16.53 12.30
C LYS A 77 -6.34 16.18 11.75
N SER A 78 -6.39 15.28 10.76
CA SER A 78 -7.65 14.86 10.17
C SER A 78 -8.54 14.38 11.31
N PRO A 79 -9.83 14.77 11.36
CA PRO A 79 -10.72 14.29 12.41
C PRO A 79 -10.86 12.76 12.37
N CYS A 80 -10.58 12.12 11.23
CA CYS A 80 -10.62 10.68 11.06
C CYS A 80 -9.22 10.05 11.05
N PHE A 81 -9.10 8.91 11.71
CA PHE A 81 -7.93 8.04 11.63
C PHE A 81 -7.85 7.41 10.23
N ASN A 82 -6.64 7.13 9.75
CA ASN A 82 -6.42 6.50 8.44
C ASN A 82 -6.76 5.00 8.51
N PRO A 83 -7.80 4.49 7.82
CA PRO A 83 -8.14 3.08 7.84
C PRO A 83 -7.01 2.17 7.33
N PHE A 84 -6.20 2.65 6.38
CA PHE A 84 -5.05 1.91 5.85
C PHE A 84 -3.87 1.79 6.83
N ALA A 85 -3.91 2.50 7.95
CA ALA A 85 -2.91 2.41 9.00
C ALA A 85 -3.32 1.46 10.14
N VAL A 86 -4.56 0.94 10.11
CA VAL A 86 -4.98 -0.15 11.01
C VAL A 86 -4.32 -1.43 10.52
N ASN A 87 -3.85 -2.28 11.45
CA ASN A 87 -3.31 -3.57 11.07
C ASN A 87 -4.42 -4.43 10.47
N GLU A 88 -4.17 -4.99 9.28
CA GLU A 88 -5.16 -5.78 8.54
C GLU A 88 -5.68 -6.96 9.35
N ALA A 89 -4.82 -7.59 10.16
CA ALA A 89 -5.21 -8.68 11.05
C ALA A 89 -6.30 -8.30 12.07
N ASP A 90 -6.41 -7.01 12.43
CA ASP A 90 -7.36 -6.53 13.44
C ASP A 90 -8.79 -6.39 12.88
N PHE A 91 -8.98 -6.44 11.56
CA PHE A 91 -10.30 -6.24 10.95
C PHE A 91 -10.63 -7.16 9.78
N ILE A 92 -9.67 -7.89 9.22
CA ILE A 92 -9.89 -8.71 8.02
C ILE A 92 -10.90 -9.84 8.24
N PHE A 93 -10.93 -10.42 9.44
CA PHE A 93 -11.84 -11.50 9.79
C PHE A 93 -12.30 -11.32 11.23
N SER A 94 -13.61 -11.38 11.43
CA SER A 94 -14.22 -11.42 12.75
C SER A 94 -15.37 -12.41 12.73
N ASP A 95 -15.40 -13.32 13.69
CA ASP A 95 -16.59 -14.13 13.91
C ASP A 95 -17.79 -13.24 14.21
N TRP A 96 -18.98 -13.67 13.79
CA TRP A 96 -20.19 -12.85 13.90
C TRP A 96 -20.57 -12.55 15.35
N TRP A 97 -20.23 -13.43 16.29
CA TRP A 97 -20.45 -13.21 17.72
C TRP A 97 -19.36 -12.34 18.39
N GLU A 98 -18.18 -12.20 17.78
CA GLU A 98 -17.07 -11.39 18.29
C GLU A 98 -17.01 -9.97 17.70
N ILE A 99 -17.88 -9.64 16.74
CA ILE A 99 -17.77 -8.38 15.98
C ILE A 99 -17.81 -7.13 16.86
N ALA A 100 -18.56 -7.16 17.98
CA ALA A 100 -18.57 -6.09 18.97
C ALA A 100 -17.16 -5.85 19.56
N ASN A 101 -16.49 -6.93 19.99
CA ASN A 101 -15.14 -6.88 20.57
C ASN A 101 -14.11 -6.44 19.53
N THR A 102 -14.21 -6.94 18.30
CA THR A 102 -13.36 -6.53 17.19
C THR A 102 -13.48 -5.03 16.93
N VAL A 103 -14.70 -4.50 16.90
CA VAL A 103 -14.96 -3.06 16.70
C VAL A 103 -14.42 -2.21 17.85
N GLU A 104 -14.58 -2.64 19.10
CA GLU A 104 -14.07 -1.90 20.26
C GLU A 104 -12.54 -1.77 20.26
N GLY A 105 -11.84 -2.81 19.78
CA GLY A 105 -10.38 -2.83 19.68
C GLY A 105 -9.79 -1.83 18.69
N LEU A 106 -10.59 -1.30 17.76
CA LEU A 106 -10.12 -0.37 16.73
C LEU A 106 -9.85 1.04 17.28
N PRO A 107 -9.03 1.88 16.62
CA PRO A 107 -8.83 3.27 17.01
C PRO A 107 -10.15 4.07 17.06
N SER A 108 -10.34 4.92 18.08
CA SER A 108 -11.62 5.64 18.33
C SER A 108 -12.13 6.47 17.17
N ASN A 109 -11.21 7.03 16.38
CA ASN A 109 -11.53 7.99 15.34
C ASN A 109 -11.51 7.34 13.94
N VAL A 110 -11.37 6.02 13.83
CA VAL A 110 -11.49 5.33 12.55
C VAL A 110 -12.97 5.23 12.18
N GLN A 111 -13.29 5.48 10.91
CA GLN A 111 -14.66 5.34 10.43
C GLN A 111 -14.93 3.87 10.11
N ILE A 112 -16.07 3.35 10.57
CA ILE A 112 -16.46 1.96 10.36
C ILE A 112 -17.94 1.86 9.98
N ARG A 113 -18.31 0.68 9.48
CA ARG A 113 -19.70 0.22 9.38
C ARG A 113 -19.73 -1.30 9.62
N VAL A 114 -20.72 -1.78 10.38
CA VAL A 114 -21.06 -3.20 10.44
C VAL A 114 -22.25 -3.44 9.52
N ASN A 115 -22.05 -4.24 8.47
CA ASN A 115 -22.99 -4.46 7.40
C ASN A 115 -23.45 -5.92 7.38
N GLY A 116 -24.56 -6.18 8.08
CA GLY A 116 -25.28 -7.44 8.06
C GLY A 116 -26.26 -7.58 6.88
N SER A 117 -26.11 -6.79 5.82
CA SER A 117 -27.03 -6.71 4.67
C SER A 117 -28.44 -6.23 5.01
N ASP A 118 -29.32 -6.19 4.02
CA ASP A 118 -30.74 -5.89 4.21
C ASP A 118 -31.44 -6.91 5.11
N GLN A 119 -30.90 -8.13 5.21
CA GLN A 119 -31.49 -9.21 6.00
C GLN A 119 -31.32 -9.02 7.51
N PHE A 120 -30.12 -8.63 7.97
CA PHE A 120 -29.83 -8.49 9.40
C PHE A 120 -29.72 -7.02 9.84
N GLY A 121 -29.62 -6.10 8.88
CA GLY A 121 -29.46 -4.68 9.12
C GLY A 121 -28.00 -4.24 9.07
N SER A 122 -27.79 -2.93 9.10
CA SER A 122 -26.47 -2.32 9.03
C SER A 122 -26.41 -1.08 9.92
N THR A 123 -25.23 -0.82 10.47
CA THR A 123 -24.97 0.46 11.14
C THR A 123 -24.80 1.57 10.11
N ARG A 124 -24.84 2.83 10.58
CA ARG A 124 -24.36 3.97 9.80
C ARG A 124 -22.83 3.92 9.66
N ILE A 125 -22.30 4.67 8.68
CA ILE A 125 -20.86 4.95 8.58
C ILE A 125 -20.54 6.09 9.55
N ASP A 126 -19.80 5.80 10.60
CA ASP A 126 -19.43 6.78 11.62
C ASP A 126 -18.08 6.42 12.26
N GLN A 127 -17.52 7.33 13.05
CA GLN A 127 -16.35 7.02 13.85
C GLN A 127 -16.68 5.94 14.87
N ARG A 128 -15.74 5.03 15.12
CA ARG A 128 -15.89 3.92 16.07
C ARG A 128 -16.43 4.38 17.41
N ILE A 129 -15.96 5.51 17.94
CA ILE A 129 -16.41 6.06 19.23
C ILE A 129 -17.90 6.45 19.28
N ASN A 130 -18.53 6.67 18.13
CA ASN A 130 -19.95 7.03 18.01
C ASN A 130 -20.87 5.82 17.75
N ILE A 131 -20.30 4.62 17.64
CA ILE A 131 -21.02 3.37 17.44
C ILE A 131 -21.01 2.63 18.76
N SER A 132 -22.21 2.43 19.33
CA SER A 132 -22.39 1.68 20.57
C SER A 132 -22.55 0.20 20.24
N PRO A 133 -21.69 -0.69 20.75
CA PRO A 133 -21.82 -2.12 20.50
C PRO A 133 -23.18 -2.67 20.93
N GLU A 134 -23.68 -2.27 22.11
CA GLU A 134 -24.96 -2.74 22.66
C GLU A 134 -26.17 -2.27 21.85
N VAL A 135 -26.14 -1.04 21.34
CA VAL A 135 -27.30 -0.42 20.68
C VAL A 135 -27.27 -0.62 19.17
N ASP A 136 -26.10 -0.51 18.54
CA ASP A 136 -25.96 -0.52 17.09
C ASP A 136 -25.57 -1.91 16.54
N ILE A 137 -24.73 -2.68 17.26
CA ILE A 137 -24.14 -3.93 16.76
C ILE A 137 -24.89 -5.16 17.25
N MET A 138 -25.19 -5.25 18.55
CA MET A 138 -25.85 -6.41 19.15
C MET A 138 -27.20 -6.77 18.48
N PRO A 139 -28.06 -5.81 18.07
CA PRO A 139 -29.28 -6.17 17.34
C PRO A 139 -29.03 -6.91 16.02
N ILE A 140 -27.90 -6.65 15.34
CA ILE A 140 -27.50 -7.37 14.13
C ILE A 140 -27.05 -8.79 14.51
N VAL A 141 -26.24 -8.90 15.57
CA VAL A 141 -25.74 -10.17 16.10
C VAL A 141 -26.88 -11.10 16.52
N GLU A 142 -27.90 -10.59 17.22
CA GLU A 142 -29.06 -11.39 17.64
C GLU A 142 -29.86 -11.92 16.46
N LYS A 143 -30.09 -11.10 15.42
CA LYS A 143 -30.78 -11.57 14.21
C LYS A 143 -29.98 -12.64 13.46
N ILE A 144 -28.65 -12.52 13.43
CA ILE A 144 -27.78 -13.57 12.88
C ILE A 144 -27.89 -14.83 13.73
N ARG A 145 -27.89 -14.71 15.08
CA ARG A 145 -28.04 -15.85 16.00
C ARG A 145 -29.34 -16.62 15.75
N GLU A 146 -30.45 -15.90 15.65
CA GLU A 146 -31.78 -16.47 15.37
C GLU A 146 -31.81 -17.20 14.02
N TYR A 147 -31.22 -16.61 12.97
CA TYR A 147 -31.19 -17.20 11.64
C TYR A 147 -30.22 -18.38 11.52
N ALA A 148 -29.05 -18.26 12.14
CA ALA A 148 -28.01 -19.27 12.09
C ALA A 148 -28.41 -20.55 12.84
N ASP A 149 -29.34 -20.45 13.81
CA ASP A 149 -29.73 -21.59 14.67
C ASP A 149 -28.48 -22.27 15.28
N ASN A 150 -27.56 -21.44 15.79
CA ASN A 150 -26.23 -21.83 16.30
C ASN A 150 -25.30 -22.54 15.31
N LYS A 151 -25.56 -22.48 14.01
CA LYS A 151 -24.64 -23.02 12.99
C LYS A 151 -23.44 -22.10 12.80
N SER A 152 -22.28 -22.71 12.63
CA SER A 152 -21.04 -22.02 12.26
C SER A 152 -21.03 -21.62 10.79
N GLY A 153 -20.15 -20.68 10.42
CA GLY A 153 -19.87 -20.32 9.03
C GLY A 153 -20.24 -18.89 8.65
N PHE A 154 -20.96 -18.16 9.49
CA PHE A 154 -21.14 -16.72 9.34
C PHE A 154 -19.90 -15.99 9.88
N TYR A 155 -19.40 -14.99 9.17
CA TYR A 155 -18.33 -14.15 9.67
C TYR A 155 -18.37 -12.79 8.98
N PHE A 156 -17.81 -11.78 9.64
CA PHE A 156 -17.60 -10.48 9.04
C PHE A 156 -16.21 -10.39 8.45
N GLN A 157 -16.14 -9.90 7.21
CA GLN A 157 -14.89 -9.56 6.55
C GLN A 157 -14.77 -8.04 6.46
N GLY A 158 -13.73 -7.46 7.08
CA GLY A 158 -13.48 -6.03 7.00
C GLY A 158 -12.82 -5.65 5.68
N VAL A 159 -13.42 -4.72 4.95
CA VAL A 159 -12.93 -4.22 3.68
C VAL A 159 -12.89 -2.70 3.71
N ILE A 160 -11.77 -2.10 3.32
CA ILE A 160 -11.67 -0.64 3.26
C ILE A 160 -12.39 -0.13 2.00
N LYS A 161 -13.32 0.81 2.19
CA LYS A 161 -14.13 1.42 1.13
C LYS A 161 -14.08 2.94 1.20
N VAL A 162 -14.42 3.59 0.10
CA VAL A 162 -14.59 5.04 0.03
C VAL A 162 -15.97 5.40 0.59
N VAL A 163 -16.03 6.37 1.51
CA VAL A 163 -17.29 6.85 2.08
C VAL A 163 -18.21 7.34 0.94
N PRO A 164 -19.51 6.99 0.95
CA PRO A 164 -20.45 7.44 -0.08
C PRO A 164 -20.39 8.96 -0.28
N ASN A 165 -20.41 9.39 -1.54
CA ASN A 165 -20.33 10.80 -1.94
C ASN A 165 -19.00 11.52 -1.59
N LYS A 166 -17.98 10.79 -1.10
CA LYS A 166 -16.60 11.28 -1.02
C LYS A 166 -15.79 10.83 -2.24
N LYS A 167 -14.70 11.55 -2.50
CA LYS A 167 -13.75 11.22 -3.56
C LYS A 167 -12.61 10.39 -2.98
N ASP A 168 -12.03 9.53 -3.79
CA ASP A 168 -10.76 8.85 -3.49
C ASP A 168 -9.58 9.86 -3.58
N ASP A 169 -9.52 10.78 -2.63
CA ASP A 169 -8.57 11.90 -2.59
C ASP A 169 -7.37 11.67 -1.65
N GLY A 170 -7.28 10.48 -1.03
CA GLY A 170 -6.26 10.16 -0.05
C GLY A 170 -6.49 10.78 1.34
N SER A 171 -7.60 11.48 1.56
CA SER A 171 -7.98 11.99 2.88
C SER A 171 -8.46 10.86 3.78
N ASN A 172 -8.01 10.81 5.04
CA ASN A 172 -8.43 9.76 5.97
C ASN A 172 -9.96 9.69 6.14
N CYS A 173 -10.67 10.83 6.07
CA CYS A 173 -12.14 10.87 6.19
C CYS A 173 -12.90 10.50 4.92
N SER A 174 -12.18 10.18 3.84
CA SER A 174 -12.78 9.68 2.60
C SER A 174 -12.89 8.15 2.61
N TYR A 175 -12.38 7.46 3.63
CA TYR A 175 -12.39 6.01 3.73
C TYR A 175 -12.95 5.53 5.06
N PHE A 176 -13.48 4.31 5.06
CA PHE A 176 -13.97 3.63 6.24
C PHE A 176 -13.73 2.11 6.12
N ILE A 177 -13.74 1.40 7.25
CA ILE A 177 -13.70 -0.07 7.30
C ILE A 177 -15.14 -0.58 7.27
N ASP A 178 -15.50 -1.32 6.22
CA ASP A 178 -16.81 -1.94 6.06
C ASP A 178 -16.71 -3.42 6.47
N PHE A 179 -17.26 -3.80 7.62
CA PHE A 179 -17.40 -5.18 8.03
C PHE A 179 -18.59 -5.80 7.30
N VAL A 180 -18.32 -6.53 6.23
CA VAL A 180 -19.36 -7.15 5.38
C VAL A 180 -19.61 -8.58 5.84
N LEU A 181 -20.87 -8.91 6.12
CA LEU A 181 -21.25 -10.27 6.48
C LEU A 181 -21.04 -11.22 5.29
N THR A 182 -20.38 -12.34 5.58
CA THR A 182 -20.19 -13.45 4.67
C THR A 182 -20.97 -14.65 5.19
N LEU A 183 -21.70 -15.30 4.29
CA LEU A 183 -22.50 -16.48 4.57
C LEU A 183 -21.62 -17.76 4.58
N PRO A 184 -22.10 -18.88 5.15
CA PRO A 184 -21.34 -20.13 5.23
C PRO A 184 -20.87 -20.72 3.89
N ASP A 185 -21.53 -20.35 2.79
CA ASP A 185 -21.15 -20.73 1.41
C ASP A 185 -20.02 -19.86 0.82
N GLY A 186 -19.50 -18.89 1.60
CA GLY A 186 -18.48 -17.95 1.18
C GLY A 186 -19.02 -16.75 0.39
N THR A 187 -20.35 -16.63 0.25
CA THR A 187 -20.96 -15.51 -0.46
C THR A 187 -20.94 -14.28 0.45
N MET A 188 -20.17 -13.26 0.06
CA MET A 188 -20.25 -11.92 0.67
C MET A 188 -21.57 -11.28 0.27
N VAL A 189 -22.34 -10.79 1.24
CA VAL A 189 -23.57 -10.06 0.95
C VAL A 189 -23.22 -8.62 0.57
N VAL A 190 -22.85 -8.42 -0.69
CA VAL A 190 -22.39 -7.13 -1.21
C VAL A 190 -23.58 -6.21 -1.50
N VAL A 191 -23.71 -5.12 -0.75
CA VAL A 191 -24.43 -3.92 -1.20
C VAL A 191 -23.46 -3.12 -2.08
N GLU A 192 -23.86 -2.86 -3.32
CA GLU A 192 -23.07 -2.23 -4.39
C GLU A 192 -22.30 -0.96 -3.94
N LYS A 193 -20.97 -1.03 -4.03
CA LYS A 193 -20.07 -0.17 -4.83
C LYS A 193 -18.63 -0.30 -4.33
N GLU A 194 -17.81 -0.83 -5.25
CA GLU A 194 -16.35 -0.82 -5.35
C GLU A 194 -15.54 -0.72 -4.04
N ALA A 195 -15.06 -1.87 -3.58
CA ALA A 195 -13.93 -1.93 -2.66
C ALA A 195 -12.68 -1.39 -3.36
N VAL A 196 -12.05 -0.37 -2.77
CA VAL A 196 -10.78 0.17 -3.27
C VAL A 196 -9.66 -0.51 -2.48
N THR A 197 -9.08 -1.57 -3.05
CA THR A 197 -7.80 -2.10 -2.57
C THR A 197 -6.67 -1.17 -3.01
N LYS A 198 -6.39 -0.14 -2.22
CA LYS A 198 -5.07 0.51 -2.24
C LYS A 198 -4.12 -0.38 -1.46
N SER A 199 -3.34 -1.20 -2.17
CA SER A 199 -2.23 -1.94 -1.58
C SER A 199 -1.22 -0.94 -1.01
N VAL A 200 -1.05 -0.93 0.32
CA VAL A 200 0.02 -0.20 1.00
C VAL A 200 1.35 -0.84 0.58
N PRO A 201 2.27 -0.13 -0.09
CA PRO A 201 3.57 -0.70 -0.42
C PRO A 201 4.31 -0.93 0.89
N THR A 202 4.62 -2.19 1.22
CA THR A 202 5.52 -2.45 2.35
C THR A 202 6.93 -1.96 1.97
N GLU A 203 7.78 -1.62 2.93
CA GLU A 203 9.17 -1.16 2.64
C GLU A 203 9.95 -2.18 1.77
N LYS A 204 9.59 -3.47 1.85
CA LYS A 204 10.10 -4.55 0.98
C LYS A 204 9.66 -4.43 -0.49
N ASP A 205 8.52 -3.82 -0.79
CA ASP A 205 8.02 -3.63 -2.16
C ASP A 205 8.77 -2.52 -2.89
N THR A 206 9.22 -1.47 -2.20
CA THR A 206 10.03 -0.42 -2.84
C THR A 206 11.40 -0.95 -3.26
N GLU A 207 12.02 -1.82 -2.45
CA GLU A 207 13.28 -2.47 -2.78
C GLU A 207 13.10 -3.54 -3.88
N ARG A 208 11.98 -4.28 -3.87
CA ARG A 208 11.61 -5.26 -4.92
C ARG A 208 11.35 -4.57 -6.26
N VAL A 209 10.62 -3.45 -6.28
CA VAL A 209 10.35 -2.64 -7.47
C VAL A 209 11.62 -1.97 -7.99
N GLN A 210 12.50 -1.49 -7.10
CA GLN A 210 13.81 -0.95 -7.50
C GLN A 210 14.70 -2.04 -8.10
N ARG A 211 14.78 -3.23 -7.49
CA ARG A 211 15.52 -4.39 -8.03
C ARG A 211 14.92 -4.88 -9.36
N GLN A 212 13.61 -4.86 -9.53
CA GLN A 212 12.95 -5.19 -10.80
C GLN A 212 13.24 -4.15 -11.88
N LYS A 213 13.13 -2.85 -11.57
CA LYS A 213 13.50 -1.76 -12.51
C LYS A 213 14.98 -1.83 -12.89
N GLU A 214 15.87 -2.18 -11.96
CA GLU A 214 17.30 -2.34 -12.25
C GLU A 214 17.57 -3.59 -13.09
N LYS A 215 16.90 -4.72 -12.82
CA LYS A 215 16.98 -5.93 -13.66
C LYS A 215 16.44 -5.69 -15.07
N GLU A 216 15.33 -4.98 -15.22
CA GLU A 216 14.81 -4.58 -16.53
C GLU A 216 15.76 -3.62 -17.26
N ARG A 217 16.35 -2.66 -16.56
CA ARG A 217 17.35 -1.76 -17.14
C ARG A 217 18.58 -2.54 -17.62
N LYS A 218 19.10 -3.47 -16.83
CA LYS A 218 20.21 -4.37 -17.22
C LYS A 218 19.85 -5.25 -18.41
N LYS A 219 18.62 -5.80 -18.46
CA LYS A 219 18.10 -6.55 -19.62
C LYS A 219 18.01 -5.69 -20.88
N ARG A 220 17.55 -4.44 -20.77
CA ARG A 220 17.46 -3.51 -21.92
C ARG A 220 18.83 -3.09 -22.44
N VAL A 221 19.82 -2.86 -21.55
CA VAL A 221 21.20 -2.56 -21.96
C VAL A 221 21.84 -3.77 -22.66
N THR A 222 21.76 -4.97 -22.07
CA THR A 222 22.30 -6.19 -22.70
C THR A 222 21.60 -6.54 -24.02
N LYS A 223 20.29 -6.29 -24.16
CA LYS A 223 19.57 -6.47 -25.42
C LYS A 223 20.06 -5.48 -26.49
N ARG A 224 20.30 -4.21 -26.12
CA ARG A 224 20.88 -3.19 -27.02
C ARG A 224 22.32 -3.52 -27.44
N GLU A 225 23.15 -4.02 -26.53
CA GLU A 225 24.51 -4.44 -26.83
C GLU A 225 24.55 -5.68 -27.74
N LYS A 226 23.70 -6.68 -27.47
CA LYS A 226 23.55 -7.85 -28.35
C LYS A 226 23.04 -7.46 -29.74
N MET A 227 22.12 -6.51 -29.86
CA MET A 227 21.68 -5.98 -31.16
C MET A 227 22.79 -5.22 -31.91
N LYS A 228 23.64 -4.46 -31.21
CA LYS A 228 24.81 -3.79 -31.81
C LYS A 228 25.85 -4.81 -32.32
N LYS A 229 26.10 -5.88 -31.56
CA LYS A 229 26.98 -6.99 -31.96
C LYS A 229 26.40 -7.83 -33.12
N ALA A 230 25.09 -8.03 -33.15
CA ALA A 230 24.42 -8.73 -34.26
C ALA A 230 24.42 -7.92 -35.57
N LYS A 231 24.40 -6.57 -35.51
CA LYS A 231 24.54 -5.71 -36.69
C LYS A 231 25.95 -5.70 -37.29
N THR A 232 26.96 -6.13 -36.55
CA THR A 232 28.37 -6.16 -37.00
C THR A 232 28.83 -7.53 -37.50
N GLN A 233 28.05 -8.60 -37.27
CA GLN A 233 28.32 -9.93 -37.83
C GLN A 233 27.84 -10.04 -39.28
N LYS A 234 28.76 -10.34 -40.21
CA LYS A 234 28.45 -10.67 -41.60
C LYS A 234 27.62 -11.97 -41.64
N ARG A 235 26.48 -11.95 -42.32
CA ARG A 235 25.58 -13.11 -42.47
C ARG A 235 26.32 -14.29 -43.13
N PRO A 236 26.23 -15.51 -42.57
CA PRO A 236 26.59 -16.71 -43.30
C PRO A 236 25.58 -16.92 -44.45
N THR A 237 26.10 -17.19 -45.63
CA THR A 237 25.35 -17.50 -46.83
C THR A 237 24.58 -18.80 -46.65
N THR A 238 23.26 -18.74 -46.87
CA THR A 238 22.33 -19.85 -46.75
C THR A 238 22.70 -21.00 -47.68
N THR A 239 22.77 -22.22 -47.13
CA THR A 239 22.54 -23.44 -47.93
C THR A 239 21.30 -24.12 -47.38
N LYS A 240 20.25 -24.17 -48.20
CA LYS A 240 19.00 -24.90 -47.92
C LYS A 240 19.28 -26.40 -47.86
N LYS A 241 18.68 -27.10 -46.90
CA LYS A 241 18.04 -28.40 -47.14
C LYS A 241 17.09 -28.78 -46.00
N ASP A 242 15.84 -28.99 -46.40
CA ASP A 242 14.76 -29.58 -45.62
C ASP A 242 15.11 -30.93 -45.01
N LYS A 243 14.49 -31.26 -43.87
CA LYS A 243 13.78 -32.54 -43.69
C LYS A 243 12.86 -32.54 -42.46
N LYS A 244 11.65 -33.05 -42.69
CA LYS A 244 10.56 -33.30 -41.74
C LYS A 244 10.81 -34.54 -40.85
N LYS A 245 10.09 -34.55 -39.71
CA LYS A 245 9.68 -35.66 -38.79
C LYS A 245 10.67 -36.03 -37.66
N PRO A 246 10.23 -36.64 -36.53
CA PRO A 246 8.87 -37.02 -36.10
C PRO A 246 8.46 -36.50 -34.68
N LYS A 247 7.20 -36.77 -34.30
CA LYS A 247 6.61 -36.54 -32.97
C LYS A 247 7.38 -37.32 -31.89
N SER A 248 7.85 -36.67 -30.83
CA SER A 248 8.18 -37.34 -29.56
C SER A 248 7.09 -37.07 -28.53
N LYS A 249 6.72 -38.12 -27.79
CA LYS A 249 5.80 -38.13 -26.63
C LYS A 249 6.60 -37.90 -25.34
N GLU A 250 7.52 -36.93 -25.35
CA GLU A 250 8.19 -36.50 -24.12
C GLU A 250 7.68 -35.10 -23.76
N PRO A 251 7.37 -34.83 -22.47
CA PRO A 251 6.99 -33.50 -22.05
C PRO A 251 8.12 -32.54 -22.43
N ARG A 252 7.82 -31.63 -23.38
CA ARG A 252 8.80 -30.64 -23.83
C ARG A 252 9.35 -29.94 -22.58
N PRO A 253 10.66 -29.68 -22.47
CA PRO A 253 11.25 -29.01 -21.30
C PRO A 253 10.58 -27.66 -20.99
N ASP A 254 9.98 -27.04 -22.00
CA ASP A 254 9.19 -25.82 -21.89
C ASP A 254 7.90 -25.97 -21.03
N ILE A 255 7.28 -27.15 -21.03
CA ILE A 255 6.07 -27.45 -20.24
C ILE A 255 6.44 -27.61 -18.77
N VAL A 256 7.49 -28.40 -18.50
CA VAL A 256 7.96 -28.65 -17.15
C VAL A 256 8.34 -27.32 -16.49
N ARG A 257 9.07 -26.48 -17.22
CA ARG A 257 9.44 -25.15 -16.74
C ARG A 257 8.24 -24.23 -16.51
N ALA A 258 7.23 -24.27 -17.38
CA ALA A 258 6.02 -23.46 -17.22
C ALA A 258 5.16 -23.93 -16.03
N LEU A 259 5.11 -25.24 -15.78
CA LEU A 259 4.42 -25.82 -14.61
C LEU A 259 5.18 -25.57 -13.30
N GLU A 260 6.52 -25.55 -13.34
CA GLU A 260 7.35 -25.16 -12.19
C GLU A 260 7.14 -23.70 -11.82
N LEU A 261 7.15 -22.80 -12.80
CA LEU A 261 6.85 -21.38 -12.58
C LEU A 261 5.44 -21.19 -12.02
N LEU A 262 4.44 -21.89 -12.56
CA LEU A 262 3.06 -21.82 -12.06
C LEU A 262 2.95 -22.33 -10.61
N LYS A 263 3.76 -23.35 -10.24
CA LYS A 263 3.80 -23.90 -8.88
C LYS A 263 4.53 -22.95 -7.92
N GLU A 264 5.55 -22.24 -8.38
CA GLU A 264 6.20 -21.16 -7.63
C GLU A 264 5.24 -20.00 -7.41
N ASP A 265 4.51 -19.56 -8.44
CA ASP A 265 3.50 -18.50 -8.32
C ASP A 265 2.37 -18.85 -7.33
N TYR A 266 1.95 -20.11 -7.28
CA TYR A 266 1.01 -20.59 -6.25
C TYR A 266 1.61 -20.58 -4.84
N LYS A 267 2.86 -21.01 -4.68
CA LYS A 267 3.57 -20.96 -3.39
C LYS A 267 3.81 -19.53 -2.92
N ASP A 268 3.99 -18.61 -3.86
CA ASP A 268 4.17 -17.18 -3.63
C ASP A 268 2.83 -16.45 -3.39
N GLY A 269 1.71 -17.18 -3.36
CA GLY A 269 0.38 -16.65 -3.06
C GLY A 269 -0.23 -15.80 -4.17
N ILE A 270 0.34 -15.86 -5.38
CA ILE A 270 -0.13 -15.08 -6.55
C ILE A 270 -1.44 -15.65 -7.08
N PHE A 271 -1.64 -16.97 -6.97
CA PHE A 271 -2.87 -17.64 -7.37
C PHE A 271 -3.57 -18.26 -6.16
N THR A 272 -4.90 -18.15 -6.14
CA THR A 272 -5.72 -18.98 -5.25
C THR A 272 -5.67 -20.45 -5.72
N LYS A 273 -6.06 -21.39 -4.85
CA LYS A 273 -6.06 -22.83 -5.16
C LYS A 273 -6.93 -23.17 -6.38
N GLU A 274 -7.99 -22.42 -6.60
CA GLU A 274 -8.91 -22.63 -7.73
C GLU A 274 -8.34 -22.08 -9.04
N GLU A 275 -7.71 -20.91 -8.99
CA GLU A 275 -7.06 -20.30 -10.16
C GLU A 275 -5.84 -21.11 -10.61
N TYR A 276 -5.04 -21.61 -9.67
CA TYR A 276 -3.92 -22.50 -9.97
C TYR A 276 -4.38 -23.76 -10.71
N LYS A 277 -5.48 -24.39 -10.27
CA LYS A 277 -6.03 -25.57 -10.94
C LYS A 277 -6.49 -25.24 -12.37
N LYS A 278 -7.24 -24.14 -12.54
CA LYS A 278 -7.73 -23.69 -13.85
C LYS A 278 -6.58 -23.36 -14.82
N GLU A 279 -5.56 -22.64 -14.36
CA GLU A 279 -4.41 -22.28 -15.21
C GLU A 279 -3.53 -23.49 -15.53
N ARG A 280 -3.36 -24.42 -14.58
CA ARG A 280 -2.64 -25.68 -14.82
C ARG A 280 -3.30 -26.51 -15.92
N GLU A 281 -4.62 -26.64 -15.87
CA GLU A 281 -5.39 -27.37 -16.90
C GLU A 281 -5.30 -26.69 -18.27
N LYS A 282 -5.41 -25.36 -18.33
CA LYS A 282 -5.22 -24.60 -19.57
C LYS A 282 -3.81 -24.77 -20.15
N LEU A 283 -2.78 -24.78 -19.31
CA LEU A 283 -1.40 -24.98 -19.72
C LEU A 283 -1.21 -26.36 -20.35
N ILE A 284 -1.68 -27.41 -19.67
CA ILE A 284 -1.63 -28.77 -20.19
C ILE A 284 -2.38 -28.87 -21.52
N ALA A 285 -3.60 -28.34 -21.59
CA ALA A 285 -4.42 -28.37 -22.81
C ALA A 285 -3.80 -27.61 -23.99
N LYS A 286 -3.14 -26.46 -23.75
CA LYS A 286 -2.45 -25.69 -24.81
C LYS A 286 -1.26 -26.46 -25.39
N PHE A 287 -0.56 -27.22 -24.55
CA PHE A 287 0.59 -27.99 -24.99
C PHE A 287 0.19 -29.32 -25.65
N GLU A 288 -0.89 -29.96 -25.21
CA GLU A 288 -1.51 -31.09 -25.93
C GLU A 288 -2.02 -30.67 -27.32
N LYS A 289 -2.54 -29.44 -27.46
CA LYS A 289 -2.95 -28.84 -28.74
C LYS A 289 -1.80 -28.25 -29.56
N GLY A 290 -0.55 -28.38 -29.12
CA GLY A 290 0.65 -28.02 -29.90
C GLY A 290 1.05 -26.55 -29.91
N GLY A 291 0.52 -25.71 -29.02
CA GLY A 291 0.88 -24.29 -28.91
C GLY A 291 2.33 -24.08 -28.46
N LYS A 292 3.03 -23.10 -29.05
CA LYS A 292 4.33 -22.59 -28.57
C LYS A 292 4.10 -21.27 -27.83
N LEU A 293 4.81 -21.07 -26.71
CA LEU A 293 4.90 -19.77 -26.04
C LEU A 293 5.71 -18.82 -26.93
N SER A 294 5.07 -17.82 -27.52
CA SER A 294 5.76 -16.66 -28.09
C SER A 294 6.24 -15.76 -26.95
N GLY A 295 7.55 -15.69 -26.75
CA GLY A 295 8.20 -14.88 -25.70
C GLY A 295 8.45 -13.43 -26.07
#